data_AF-M0J9G2-F1
#
_entry.id   AF-M0J9G2-F1
#
_cell.length_a   1.000
_cell.length_b   1.000
_cell.length_c   1.000
_cell.angle_alpha   90.00
_cell.angle_beta   90.00
_cell.angle_gamma   90.00
#
_symmetry.space_group_name_H-M   'P 1'
#
loop_
_entity.id
_entity.type
_entity.pdbx_description
1 polymer ?
#
loop_
_entity_poly.entity_id
_entity_poly.type
_entity_poly.pdbx_seq_one_letter_code
_entity_poly.pdbx_strand_id
1 'polypeptide(L)'
;MTDHYRLVPEFPDPETYVSLRDAAGMPPRSLAAAERGVPNTIFGVRVVFEGATGDDDSGGRVVGMGRLVGDGGTVFQVVDVAVHPDHQGRGLGTRVMDALVDYLDREAPPSAFVNLLADVDGYYERWGFEPTAPASKGMFLRVGEDGVPGRDEN
;
A
#
# COMPACT_ATOMS: atom_id res chain seq x y z
N MET A 1 -23.24 5.48 6.64
CA MET A 1 -23.65 4.97 5.32
C MET A 1 -22.41 4.86 4.45
N THR A 2 -21.85 3.66 4.40
CA THR A 2 -20.65 3.25 3.65
C THR A 2 -21.04 2.37 2.45
N ASP A 3 -22.34 2.36 2.08
CA ASP A 3 -22.98 1.42 1.14
C ASP A 3 -22.50 1.52 -0.32
N HIS A 4 -21.54 2.38 -0.61
CA HIS A 4 -20.94 2.49 -1.94
C HIS A 4 -19.48 2.04 -1.99
N TYR A 5 -18.88 1.65 -0.86
CA TYR A 5 -17.47 1.25 -0.77
C TYR A 5 -17.32 -0.15 -0.20
N ARG A 6 -16.90 -1.08 -1.04
CA ARG A 6 -16.60 -2.45 -0.66
C ARG A 6 -15.11 -2.65 -0.50
N LEU A 7 -14.70 -3.17 0.65
CA LEU A 7 -13.32 -3.61 0.87
C LEU A 7 -13.20 -5.06 0.41
N VAL A 8 -12.19 -5.36 -0.40
CA VAL A 8 -11.94 -6.70 -0.94
C VAL A 8 -10.56 -7.15 -0.47
N PRO A 9 -10.42 -8.34 0.15
CA PRO A 9 -9.15 -8.84 0.69
C PRO A 9 -8.23 -9.41 -0.41
N GLU A 10 -8.08 -8.64 -1.48
CA GLU A 10 -7.21 -8.92 -2.60
C GLU A 10 -6.56 -7.61 -3.04
N PHE A 11 -5.26 -7.63 -3.30
CA PHE A 11 -4.57 -6.47 -3.85
C PHE A 11 -4.95 -6.30 -5.34
N PRO A 12 -5.03 -5.07 -5.89
CA PRO A 12 -5.37 -4.88 -7.29
C PRO A 12 -4.29 -5.44 -8.23
N ASP A 13 -4.69 -5.65 -9.49
CA ASP A 13 -3.78 -6.01 -10.59
C ASP A 13 -2.72 -4.92 -10.85
N PRO A 14 -1.61 -5.24 -11.55
CA PRO A 14 -0.51 -4.30 -11.82
C PRO A 14 -0.94 -2.99 -12.49
N GLU A 15 -1.85 -3.03 -13.46
CA GLU A 15 -2.34 -1.86 -14.19
C GLU A 15 -3.14 -0.93 -13.28
N THR A 16 -4.06 -1.50 -12.50
CA THR A 16 -4.83 -0.77 -11.49
C THR A 16 -3.93 -0.21 -10.38
N TYR A 17 -2.92 -0.96 -9.96
CA TYR A 17 -1.91 -0.51 -9.00
C TYR A 17 -1.15 0.73 -9.51
N VAL A 18 -0.60 0.67 -10.73
CA VAL A 18 0.16 1.78 -11.31
C VAL A 18 -0.71 3.02 -11.47
N SER A 19 -1.91 2.86 -12.03
CA SER A 19 -2.83 3.99 -12.25
C SER A 19 -3.29 4.64 -10.94
N LEU A 20 -3.60 3.85 -9.90
CA LEU A 20 -4.02 4.41 -8.61
C LEU A 20 -2.87 5.11 -7.88
N ARG A 21 -1.62 4.61 -7.99
CA ARG A 21 -0.44 5.31 -7.46
C ARG A 21 -0.27 6.69 -8.08
N ASP A 22 -0.37 6.75 -9.41
CA ASP A 22 -0.25 7.99 -10.17
C ASP A 22 -1.34 8.99 -9.75
N ALA A 23 -2.60 8.54 -9.72
CA ALA A 23 -3.72 9.36 -9.27
C ALA A 23 -3.57 9.86 -7.82
N ALA A 24 -2.94 9.08 -6.95
CA ALA A 24 -2.67 9.46 -5.56
C ALA A 24 -1.41 10.34 -5.38
N GLY A 25 -0.72 10.73 -6.46
CA GLY A 25 0.48 11.56 -6.41
C GLY A 25 1.70 10.84 -5.83
N MET A 26 1.70 9.50 -5.82
CA MET A 26 2.82 8.72 -5.32
C MET A 26 3.97 8.69 -6.34
N PRO A 27 5.23 8.50 -5.90
CA PRO A 27 6.33 8.32 -6.83
C PRO A 27 6.06 7.15 -7.80
N PRO A 28 6.37 7.32 -9.10
CA PRO A 28 5.95 6.39 -10.14
C PRO A 28 6.65 5.03 -10.02
N ARG A 29 5.97 4.02 -10.56
CA ARG A 29 6.47 2.65 -10.78
C ARG A 29 6.17 2.27 -12.22
N SER A 30 7.11 1.63 -12.91
CA SER A 30 6.83 1.09 -14.24
C SER A 30 5.90 -0.11 -14.14
N LEU A 31 5.10 -0.35 -15.19
CA LEU A 31 4.24 -1.53 -15.27
C LEU A 31 5.06 -2.83 -15.14
N ALA A 32 6.21 -2.91 -15.82
CA ALA A 32 7.11 -4.06 -15.71
C ALA A 32 7.60 -4.33 -14.28
N ALA A 33 7.79 -3.29 -13.46
CA ALA A 33 8.13 -3.46 -12.04
C ALA A 33 6.91 -3.92 -11.23
N ALA A 34 5.72 -3.39 -11.54
CA ALA A 34 4.47 -3.80 -10.91
C ALA A 34 4.11 -5.26 -11.21
N GLU A 35 4.20 -5.70 -12.47
CA GLU A 35 3.97 -7.09 -12.89
C GLU A 35 4.86 -8.08 -12.13
N ARG A 36 6.11 -7.68 -11.84
CA ARG A 36 7.02 -8.49 -11.02
C ARG A 36 6.72 -8.40 -9.53
N GLY A 37 6.38 -7.22 -9.02
CA GLY A 37 6.33 -6.94 -7.58
C GLY A 37 4.97 -7.21 -6.92
N VAL A 38 3.87 -6.98 -7.64
CA VAL A 38 2.49 -7.12 -7.12
C VAL A 38 2.16 -8.57 -6.73
N PRO A 39 2.51 -9.61 -7.51
CA PRO A 39 2.24 -11.00 -7.14
C PRO A 39 2.91 -11.46 -5.84
N ASN A 40 3.96 -10.77 -5.38
CA ASN A 40 4.68 -11.07 -4.14
C ASN A 40 4.08 -10.37 -2.91
N THR A 41 2.82 -9.96 -2.98
CA THR A 41 2.09 -9.41 -1.84
C THR A 41 1.78 -10.53 -0.85
N ILE A 42 2.15 -10.36 0.42
CA ILE A 42 1.79 -11.32 1.48
C ILE A 42 0.28 -11.26 1.73
N PHE A 43 -0.20 -10.04 1.93
CA PHE A 43 -1.62 -9.75 2.09
C PHE A 43 -1.87 -8.32 1.63
N GLY A 44 -3.00 -8.08 0.96
CA GLY A 44 -3.36 -6.76 0.51
C GLY A 44 -4.84 -6.65 0.27
N VAL A 45 -5.31 -5.42 0.25
CA VAL A 45 -6.74 -5.11 0.08
C VAL A 45 -6.91 -4.03 -0.98
N ARG A 46 -8.09 -4.03 -1.61
CA ARG A 46 -8.56 -2.97 -2.50
C ARG A 46 -9.93 -2.47 -2.05
N VAL A 47 -10.19 -1.19 -2.27
CA VAL A 47 -11.49 -0.56 -2.04
C VAL A 47 -12.13 -0.31 -3.40
N VAL A 48 -13.30 -0.92 -3.62
CA VAL A 48 -14.11 -0.79 -4.83
C VAL A 48 -15.23 0.21 -4.57
N PHE A 49 -15.39 1.20 -5.45
CA PHE A 49 -16.51 2.14 -5.43
C PHE A 49 -17.61 1.68 -6.40
N GLU A 50 -18.82 1.48 -5.88
CA GLU A 50 -19.96 0.91 -6.62
C GLU A 50 -20.85 1.97 -7.31
N GLY A 51 -20.52 3.27 -7.18
CA GLY A 51 -21.32 4.38 -7.70
C GLY A 51 -20.97 4.87 -9.11
N ALA A 52 -20.11 4.16 -9.86
CA ALA A 52 -19.74 4.56 -11.22
C ALA A 52 -20.70 3.92 -12.24
N THR A 53 -21.63 4.70 -12.78
CA THR A 53 -22.46 4.36 -13.94
C THR A 53 -22.05 5.23 -15.12
N GLY A 54 -21.21 4.69 -16.00
CA GLY A 54 -20.79 5.27 -17.28
C GLY A 54 -20.03 4.22 -18.09
N ASP A 55 -20.00 4.37 -19.42
CA ASP A 55 -19.56 3.37 -20.43
C ASP A 55 -18.09 2.87 -20.35
N ASP A 56 -17.39 3.12 -19.24
CA ASP A 56 -16.11 2.46 -18.93
C ASP A 56 -16.40 1.19 -18.10
N ASP A 57 -16.96 0.21 -18.82
CA ASP A 57 -17.55 -1.04 -18.34
C ASP A 57 -16.48 -2.03 -17.86
N SER A 58 -16.18 -2.05 -16.56
CA SER A 58 -15.91 -3.29 -15.82
C SER A 58 -15.87 -3.03 -14.30
N GLY A 59 -17.02 -3.19 -13.64
CA GLY A 59 -17.09 -3.51 -12.21
C GLY A 59 -16.29 -2.63 -11.24
N GLY A 60 -16.83 -1.45 -10.91
CA GLY A 60 -16.44 -0.65 -9.74
C GLY A 60 -14.98 -0.19 -9.72
N ARG A 61 -14.76 1.10 -9.94
CA ARG A 61 -13.43 1.71 -9.88
C ARG A 61 -12.74 1.37 -8.56
N VAL A 62 -11.56 0.74 -8.61
CA VAL A 62 -10.70 0.60 -7.43
C VAL A 62 -10.21 2.00 -7.07
N VAL A 63 -10.57 2.46 -5.88
CA VAL A 63 -10.32 3.82 -5.39
C VAL A 63 -9.43 3.86 -4.15
N GLY A 64 -9.02 2.71 -3.65
CA GLY A 64 -8.11 2.61 -2.54
C GLY A 64 -7.41 1.26 -2.52
N MET A 65 -6.22 1.21 -1.95
CA MET A 65 -5.43 -0.02 -1.81
C MET A 65 -4.45 0.11 -0.64
N GLY A 66 -3.92 -1.03 -0.21
CA GLY A 66 -2.77 -1.13 0.69
C GLY A 66 -2.33 -2.59 0.79
N ARG A 67 -1.04 -2.81 1.09
CA ARG A 67 -0.49 -4.17 1.18
C ARG A 67 0.60 -4.32 2.24
N LEU A 68 0.82 -5.57 2.59
CA LEU A 68 1.95 -6.08 3.33
C LEU A 68 2.90 -6.79 2.38
N VAL A 69 4.18 -6.49 2.52
CA VAL A 69 5.30 -7.26 1.96
C VAL A 69 6.21 -7.72 3.08
N GLY A 70 7.10 -8.67 2.82
CA GLY A 70 7.99 -9.19 3.84
C GLY A 70 8.46 -10.60 3.51
N ASP A 71 8.89 -11.32 4.54
CA ASP A 71 9.29 -12.72 4.46
C ASP A 71 8.23 -13.69 5.00
N GLY A 72 7.10 -13.19 5.49
CA GLY A 72 6.04 -14.00 6.09
C GLY A 72 6.34 -14.47 7.52
N GLY A 73 7.39 -13.94 8.15
CA GLY A 73 7.79 -14.35 9.49
C GLY A 73 8.45 -13.22 10.28
N THR A 74 9.73 -12.93 9.99
CA THR A 74 10.53 -12.03 10.83
C THR A 74 10.29 -10.56 10.54
N VAL A 75 9.88 -10.22 9.32
CA VAL A 75 9.68 -8.82 8.91
C VAL A 75 8.48 -8.66 7.99
N PHE A 76 7.68 -7.64 8.29
CA PHE A 76 6.63 -7.15 7.41
C PHE A 76 6.80 -5.65 7.21
N GLN A 77 6.36 -5.16 6.05
CA GLN A 77 6.30 -3.74 5.77
C GLN A 77 4.92 -3.39 5.20
N VAL A 78 4.25 -2.43 5.83
CA VAL A 78 3.06 -1.80 5.25
C VAL A 78 3.53 -0.86 4.16
N VAL A 79 3.09 -1.12 2.93
CA VAL A 79 3.44 -0.31 1.76
C VAL A 79 2.21 -0.02 0.92
N ASP A 80 2.35 0.97 0.04
CA ASP A 80 1.40 1.27 -1.01
C ASP A 80 -0.03 1.55 -0.51
N VAL A 81 -0.17 2.12 0.70
CA VAL A 81 -1.44 2.62 1.22
C VAL A 81 -1.80 3.90 0.46
N ALA A 82 -2.86 3.83 -0.36
CA ALA A 82 -3.29 4.92 -1.20
C ALA A 82 -4.81 4.97 -1.32
N VAL A 83 -5.36 6.18 -1.40
CA VAL A 83 -6.77 6.42 -1.71
C VAL A 83 -6.83 7.51 -2.78
N HIS A 84 -7.60 7.27 -3.83
CA HIS A 84 -7.82 8.22 -4.92
C HIS A 84 -8.32 9.56 -4.34
N PRO A 85 -7.79 10.72 -4.77
CA PRO A 85 -8.09 12.03 -4.19
C PRO A 85 -9.59 12.32 -4.00
N ASP A 86 -10.41 12.05 -5.02
CA ASP A 86 -11.88 12.25 -4.96
C ASP A 86 -12.61 11.43 -3.88
N HIS A 87 -11.94 10.42 -3.35
CA HIS A 87 -12.47 9.47 -2.36
C HIS A 87 -11.77 9.59 -0.99
N GLN A 88 -10.83 10.51 -0.83
CA GLN A 88 -10.17 10.80 0.44
C GLN A 88 -11.12 11.49 1.44
N GLY A 89 -10.72 11.54 2.72
CA GLY A 89 -11.53 12.13 3.80
C GLY A 89 -12.75 11.30 4.22
N ARG A 90 -12.94 10.11 3.63
CA ARG A 90 -14.10 9.21 3.88
C ARG A 90 -13.77 8.00 4.75
N GLY A 91 -12.62 8.01 5.43
CA GLY A 91 -12.17 6.89 6.29
C GLY A 91 -11.70 5.63 5.53
N LEU A 92 -11.52 5.70 4.20
CA LEU A 92 -11.12 4.53 3.40
C LEU A 92 -9.70 4.05 3.72
N GLY A 93 -8.76 4.98 3.93
CA GLY A 93 -7.40 4.63 4.37
C GLY A 93 -7.40 3.89 5.71
N THR A 94 -8.29 4.29 6.63
CA THR A 94 -8.43 3.63 7.94
C THR A 94 -8.93 2.21 7.75
N ARG A 95 -9.97 2.00 6.91
CA ARG A 95 -10.46 0.65 6.58
C ARG A 95 -9.40 -0.24 5.94
N VAL A 96 -8.52 0.34 5.12
CA VAL A 96 -7.38 -0.39 4.54
C VAL A 96 -6.43 -0.81 5.65
N MET A 97 -5.98 0.13 6.49
CA MET A 97 -5.06 -0.15 7.59
C MET A 97 -5.62 -1.14 8.61
N ASP A 98 -6.90 -1.02 8.98
CA ASP A 98 -7.59 -1.96 9.86
C ASP A 98 -7.44 -3.39 9.33
N ALA A 99 -7.73 -3.61 8.05
CA ALA A 99 -7.61 -4.95 7.46
C ALA A 99 -6.17 -5.48 7.41
N LEU A 100 -5.17 -4.61 7.17
CA LEU A 100 -3.76 -5.03 7.19
C LEU A 100 -3.31 -5.42 8.61
N VAL A 101 -3.71 -4.65 9.62
CA VAL A 101 -3.36 -4.94 11.01
C VAL A 101 -4.11 -6.17 11.53
N ASP A 102 -5.38 -6.35 11.17
CA ASP A 102 -6.16 -7.56 11.48
C ASP A 102 -5.51 -8.82 10.88
N TYR A 103 -4.89 -8.71 9.71
CA TYR A 103 -4.11 -9.82 9.14
C TYR A 103 -2.85 -10.09 9.97
N LEU A 104 -2.10 -9.06 10.35
CA LEU A 104 -0.90 -9.21 11.17
C LEU A 104 -1.20 -9.82 12.54
N ASP A 105 -2.27 -9.37 13.21
CA ASP A 105 -2.68 -9.90 14.51
C ASP A 105 -3.00 -11.40 14.46
N ARG A 106 -3.58 -11.85 13.34
CA ARG A 106 -3.93 -13.26 13.15
C ARG A 106 -2.75 -14.13 12.70
N GLU A 107 -1.89 -13.62 11.83
CA GLU A 107 -0.93 -14.44 11.06
C GLU A 107 0.53 -14.19 11.43
N ALA A 108 0.90 -13.01 11.93
CA ALA A 108 2.30 -12.68 12.21
C ALA A 108 2.78 -13.41 13.47
N PRO A 109 3.97 -14.04 13.44
CA PRO A 109 4.50 -14.71 14.61
C PRO A 109 4.92 -13.69 15.69
N PRO A 110 4.99 -14.10 16.97
CA PRO A 110 5.59 -13.28 18.01
C PRO A 110 6.98 -12.78 17.59
N SER A 111 7.31 -11.53 17.93
CA SER A 111 8.55 -10.81 17.57
C SER A 111 8.71 -10.36 16.11
N ALA A 112 7.73 -10.59 15.24
CA ALA A 112 7.75 -10.04 13.89
C ALA A 112 7.93 -8.51 13.91
N PHE A 113 8.86 -8.00 13.11
CA PHE A 113 9.10 -6.56 12.98
C PHE A 113 8.25 -5.98 11.86
N VAL A 114 7.25 -5.17 12.21
CA VAL A 114 6.37 -4.50 11.26
C VAL A 114 6.76 -3.03 11.14
N ASN A 115 7.02 -2.55 9.92
CA ASN A 115 7.41 -1.15 9.71
C ASN A 115 6.69 -0.49 8.52
N LEU A 116 6.81 0.82 8.43
CA LEU A 116 6.35 1.64 7.30
C LEU A 116 7.17 2.93 7.22
N LEU A 117 7.08 3.61 6.07
CA LEU A 117 7.55 5.00 5.95
C LEU A 117 6.31 5.90 5.97
N ALA A 118 6.18 6.72 7.00
CA ALA A 118 5.04 7.61 7.19
C ALA A 118 5.30 8.97 6.53
N ASP A 119 4.41 9.38 5.63
CA ASP A 119 4.35 10.74 5.09
C ASP A 119 3.37 11.64 5.88
N VAL A 120 2.70 11.09 6.90
CA VAL A 120 1.71 11.78 7.73
C VAL A 120 1.93 11.48 9.22
N ASP A 121 2.00 12.52 10.03
CA ASP A 121 2.20 12.42 11.48
C ASP A 121 0.91 12.00 12.20
N GLY A 122 1.03 11.18 13.25
CA GLY A 122 -0.08 10.80 14.14
C GLY A 122 -1.17 9.90 13.53
N TYR A 123 -1.13 9.61 12.23
CA TYR A 123 -2.12 8.76 11.57
C TYR A 123 -1.95 7.29 11.98
N TYR A 124 -0.72 6.77 11.86
CA TYR A 124 -0.41 5.36 12.07
C TYR A 124 -0.35 4.94 13.55
N GLU A 125 -0.16 5.90 14.47
CA GLU A 125 -0.11 5.67 15.92
C GLU A 125 -1.40 5.02 16.47
N ARG A 126 -2.51 5.18 15.75
CA ARG A 126 -3.81 4.56 16.10
C ARG A 126 -3.75 3.03 16.12
N TRP A 127 -2.82 2.43 15.39
CA TRP A 127 -2.57 0.99 15.37
C TRP A 127 -1.32 0.60 16.17
N GLY A 128 -0.80 1.49 17.01
CA GLY A 128 0.37 1.22 17.85
C GLY A 128 1.72 1.32 17.13
N PHE A 129 1.77 1.88 15.91
CA PHE A 129 3.04 2.22 15.28
C PHE A 129 3.72 3.37 16.05
N GLU A 130 5.01 3.23 16.30
CA GLU A 130 5.82 4.24 16.97
C GLU A 130 6.94 4.73 16.04
N PRO A 131 7.37 6.00 16.16
CA PRO A 131 8.54 6.49 15.43
C PRO A 131 9.79 5.69 15.81
N THR A 132 10.58 5.28 14.80
CA THR A 132 11.86 4.61 15.05
C THR A 132 12.95 5.58 15.53
N ALA A 133 12.74 6.89 15.34
CA ALA A 133 13.66 7.93 15.75
C ALA A 133 13.60 8.17 17.28
N PRO A 134 14.71 8.58 17.92
CA PRO A 134 16.02 8.88 17.32
C PRO A 134 16.91 7.65 17.10
N ALA A 135 16.51 6.47 17.59
CA ALA A 135 17.34 5.26 17.54
C ALA A 135 17.63 4.77 16.12
N SER A 136 16.71 5.00 15.18
CA SER A 136 16.85 4.62 13.77
C SER A 136 16.14 5.62 12.85
N LYS A 137 16.58 5.68 11.58
CA LYS A 137 16.06 6.59 10.56
C LYS A 137 15.57 5.79 9.36
N GLY A 138 14.40 6.16 8.83
CA GLY A 138 13.94 5.69 7.51
C GLY A 138 14.87 6.21 6.41
N MET A 139 15.31 5.34 5.53
CA MET A 139 16.22 5.64 4.42
C MET A 139 15.66 4.99 3.16
N PHE A 140 15.88 5.59 2.00
CA PHE A 140 15.46 5.04 0.73
C PHE A 140 16.58 5.11 -0.31
N LEU A 141 16.56 4.17 -1.25
CA LEU A 141 17.35 4.20 -2.47
C LEU A 141 16.43 3.83 -3.62
N ARG A 142 16.58 4.52 -4.75
CA ARG A 142 15.82 4.23 -5.98
C ARG A 142 16.77 3.74 -7.05
N VAL A 143 16.45 2.59 -7.62
CA VAL A 143 17.12 2.07 -8.81
C VAL A 143 16.57 2.83 -10.01
N GLY A 144 17.45 3.51 -10.75
CA GLY A 144 17.12 4.20 -11.99
C GLY A 144 17.36 3.31 -13.21
N GLU A 145 17.22 3.88 -14.41
CA GLU A 145 17.55 3.17 -15.66
C GLU A 145 19.03 2.74 -15.70
N ASP A 146 19.91 3.57 -15.15
CA ASP A 146 21.35 3.32 -15.04
C ASP A 146 21.72 2.44 -13.82
N GLY A 147 20.74 1.83 -13.15
CA GLY A 147 20.96 0.95 -12.00
C GLY A 147 20.98 1.68 -10.65
N VAL A 148 21.75 1.15 -9.70
CA VAL A 148 21.86 1.69 -8.34
C VAL A 148 22.82 2.89 -8.35
N PRO A 149 22.39 4.10 -7.92
CA PRO A 149 23.26 5.27 -7.91
C PRO A 149 24.56 5.05 -7.12
N GLY A 150 25.68 5.54 -7.66
CA GLY A 150 26.99 5.46 -7.00
C GLY A 150 27.66 4.08 -7.06
N ARG A 151 27.16 3.18 -7.90
CA ARG A 151 27.82 1.91 -8.25
C ARG A 151 28.46 1.93 -9.63
N ASP A 152 29.09 3.05 -10.01
CA ASP A 152 29.93 3.07 -11.21
C ASP A 152 30.98 1.95 -11.11
N GLU A 153 31.15 1.22 -12.20
CA GLU A 153 32.00 0.04 -12.33
C GLU A 153 33.43 0.36 -11.89
N ASN A 154 33.94 -0.40 -10.92
CA ASN A 154 35.37 -0.48 -10.64
C ASN A 154 35.98 -1.68 -11.37
#